data_AF-A0A4S4ZQD2-F1
#
_entry.id   AF-A0A4S4ZQD2-F1
#
_cell.length_a   1.000
_cell.length_b   1.000
_cell.length_c   1.000
_cell.angle_alpha   90.00
_cell.angle_beta   90.00
_cell.angle_gamma   90.00
#
_symmetry.space_group_name_H-M   'P 1'
#
loop_
_entity.id
_entity.type
_entity.pdbx_description
1 polymer ?
#
loop_
_entity_poly.entity_id
_entity_poly.type
_entity_poly.pdbx_seq_one_letter_code
_entity_poly.pdbx_strand_id
1 'polypeptide(L)'
;PVPRPLGLLALQRAAGNAAVVQQVQRYAVGVPATADHATLMAWMQGNNPYAPDEAARTTARFRYNVTWDHSGESGSWTLTPRDTSTVTVTKSVDMPVWRARDPALQAAWAAGVTALRAHEAQHEGVADTWRTTLLGRLLAFSTSSSAATLQAARNEANTALAAEWQTWLAEHQAEQSALDPYSVVVANPQAPPATP
;
A
#
# COMPACT_ATOMS: atom_id res chain seq x y z
N PRO A 1 13.81 -29.70 43.60
CA PRO A 1 14.33 -30.26 42.32
C PRO A 1 13.17 -30.48 41.33
N VAL A 2 12.96 -29.49 40.44
CA VAL A 2 11.96 -29.56 39.38
C VAL A 2 12.72 -29.66 38.05
N PRO A 3 12.47 -30.69 37.21
CA PRO A 3 13.10 -30.80 35.92
C PRO A 3 12.49 -29.78 34.94
N ARG A 4 13.34 -28.99 34.28
CA ARG A 4 13.00 -28.16 33.13
C ARG A 4 13.13 -29.01 31.85
N PRO A 5 12.10 -29.13 31.00
CA PRO A 5 12.30 -29.58 29.64
C PRO A 5 12.42 -28.38 28.69
N LEU A 6 13.59 -28.31 28.04
CA LEU A 6 13.77 -28.05 26.62
C LEU A 6 12.93 -26.91 25.99
N GLY A 7 13.49 -25.69 25.99
CA GLY A 7 12.97 -24.55 25.20
C GLY A 7 14.01 -23.83 24.36
N LEU A 8 15.19 -24.42 24.16
CA LEU A 8 16.32 -23.83 23.41
C LEU A 8 16.38 -24.27 21.94
N LEU A 9 15.29 -24.84 21.42
CA LEU A 9 15.19 -25.42 20.06
C LEU A 9 13.98 -24.94 19.25
N ALA A 10 13.52 -23.70 19.48
CA ALA A 10 12.62 -23.00 18.55
C ALA A 10 13.05 -21.54 18.24
N LEU A 11 14.26 -21.16 18.63
CA LEU A 11 15.02 -20.14 17.90
C LEU A 11 15.39 -20.78 16.56
N GLN A 12 14.98 -20.19 15.42
CA GLN A 12 15.23 -20.65 14.04
C GLN A 12 14.27 -21.70 13.46
N ARG A 13 12.98 -21.37 13.38
CA ARG A 13 12.02 -21.77 12.31
C ARG A 13 10.76 -20.93 12.55
N ALA A 14 10.41 -19.90 11.79
CA ALA A 14 10.62 -19.64 10.39
C ALA A 14 10.74 -18.14 10.14
N ALA A 15 11.68 -17.76 9.28
CA ALA A 15 11.49 -16.62 8.39
C ALA A 15 10.13 -16.81 7.70
N GLY A 16 9.20 -15.87 7.87
CA GLY A 16 7.85 -16.08 7.35
C GLY A 16 6.78 -15.08 7.74
N ASN A 17 7.06 -14.04 8.54
CA ASN A 17 6.18 -12.87 8.57
C ASN A 17 6.52 -11.98 7.36
N ALA A 18 6.38 -12.53 6.16
CA ALA A 18 6.00 -11.70 5.04
C ALA A 18 4.75 -10.98 5.50
N ALA A 19 4.76 -9.65 5.43
CA ALA A 19 3.59 -8.82 5.71
C ALA A 19 2.36 -9.53 5.15
N VAL A 20 1.45 -9.95 6.03
CA VAL A 20 0.17 -10.49 5.59
C VAL A 20 -0.47 -9.33 4.84
N VAL A 21 -0.36 -9.36 3.52
CA VAL A 21 -1.11 -8.48 2.62
C VAL A 21 -2.55 -8.84 2.90
N GLN A 22 -3.18 -8.05 3.76
CA GLN A 22 -4.58 -8.23 4.07
C GLN A 22 -5.32 -7.81 2.80
N GLN A 23 -5.72 -8.80 2.00
CA GLN A 23 -6.65 -8.59 0.90
C GLN A 23 -7.96 -8.15 1.53
N VAL A 24 -8.27 -6.85 1.43
CA VAL A 24 -9.51 -6.29 1.95
C VAL A 24 -10.41 -6.09 0.75
N GLN A 25 -11.34 -7.03 0.54
CA GLN A 25 -12.29 -6.97 -0.56
C GLN A 25 -13.42 -5.99 -0.22
N ARG A 26 -13.59 -4.89 -0.97
CA ARG A 26 -14.79 -4.03 -0.83
C ARG A 26 -15.93 -4.40 -1.78
N TYR A 27 -15.65 -5.09 -2.89
CA TYR A 27 -16.66 -5.43 -3.90
C TYR A 27 -16.58 -6.90 -4.35
N ALA A 28 -17.69 -7.63 -4.23
CA ALA A 28 -17.85 -8.92 -4.91
C ALA A 28 -18.12 -8.67 -6.41
N VAL A 29 -17.52 -9.48 -7.29
CA VAL A 29 -17.81 -9.40 -8.73
C VAL A 29 -19.29 -9.72 -8.94
N GLY A 30 -20.08 -8.72 -9.34
CA GLY A 30 -21.54 -8.79 -9.50
C GLY A 30 -22.01 -9.62 -10.70
N VAL A 31 -21.10 -10.37 -11.33
CA VAL A 31 -21.36 -11.18 -12.52
C VAL A 31 -21.74 -12.60 -12.10
N PRO A 32 -22.87 -13.16 -12.59
CA PRO A 32 -23.24 -14.54 -12.31
C PRO A 32 -22.15 -15.53 -12.69
N ALA A 33 -22.02 -16.64 -11.95
CA ALA A 33 -21.03 -17.69 -12.26
C ALA A 33 -21.23 -18.34 -13.66
N THR A 34 -22.41 -18.17 -14.25
CA THR A 34 -22.78 -18.68 -15.60
C THR A 34 -22.60 -17.64 -16.70
N ALA A 35 -22.08 -16.45 -16.40
CA ALA A 35 -21.86 -15.41 -17.39
C ALA A 35 -20.85 -15.86 -18.45
N ASP A 36 -21.07 -15.41 -19.68
CA ASP A 36 -20.13 -15.61 -20.77
C ASP A 36 -18.95 -14.63 -20.69
N HIS A 37 -17.95 -14.85 -21.53
CA HIS A 37 -16.76 -13.99 -21.61
C HIS A 37 -17.12 -12.54 -21.91
N ALA A 38 -18.11 -12.28 -22.78
CA ALA A 38 -18.53 -10.93 -23.13
C ALA A 38 -19.13 -10.18 -21.94
N THR A 39 -19.99 -10.83 -21.15
CA THR A 39 -20.57 -10.27 -19.92
C THR A 39 -19.50 -10.00 -18.87
N LEU A 40 -18.52 -10.91 -18.72
CA LEU A 40 -17.38 -10.70 -17.83
C LEU A 40 -16.53 -9.50 -18.27
N MET A 41 -16.19 -9.41 -19.56
CA MET A 41 -15.41 -8.29 -20.10
C MET A 41 -16.17 -6.96 -20.01
N ALA A 42 -17.49 -6.96 -20.21
CA ALA A 42 -18.32 -5.78 -20.02
C ALA A 42 -18.35 -5.33 -18.55
N TRP A 43 -18.39 -6.26 -17.60
CA TRP A 43 -18.23 -5.93 -16.18
C TRP A 43 -16.84 -5.38 -15.89
N MET A 44 -15.77 -6.01 -16.39
CA MET A 44 -14.40 -5.51 -16.23
C MET A 44 -14.19 -4.14 -16.88
N GLN A 45 -14.91 -3.84 -17.98
CA GLN A 45 -14.88 -2.53 -18.66
C GLN A 45 -15.72 -1.47 -17.94
N GLY A 46 -16.88 -1.85 -17.37
CA GLY A 46 -17.75 -0.97 -16.59
C GLY A 46 -17.23 -0.72 -15.16
N ASN A 47 -16.38 -1.61 -14.67
CA ASN A 47 -15.63 -1.52 -13.41
C ASN A 47 -14.12 -1.39 -13.72
N ASN A 48 -13.80 -0.84 -14.90
CA ASN A 48 -12.44 -0.66 -15.39
C ASN A 48 -11.75 0.38 -14.51
N PRO A 49 -10.47 0.18 -14.13
CA PRO A 49 -9.65 1.10 -13.35
C PRO A 49 -9.54 2.58 -13.82
N TYR A 50 -10.24 3.02 -14.87
CA TYR A 50 -10.31 4.43 -15.31
C TYR A 50 -11.71 5.06 -15.23
N ALA A 51 -12.70 4.32 -14.73
CA ALA A 51 -13.87 4.88 -14.08
C ALA A 51 -13.64 4.76 -12.56
N PRO A 52 -14.14 5.67 -11.70
CA PRO A 52 -13.63 5.93 -10.34
C PRO A 52 -13.68 4.77 -9.31
N ASP A 53 -14.07 3.57 -9.72
CA ASP A 53 -14.19 2.37 -8.89
C ASP A 53 -13.37 1.22 -9.51
N GLU A 54 -12.07 1.19 -9.18
CA GLU A 54 -11.07 0.23 -9.70
C GLU A 54 -11.38 -1.24 -9.37
N ALA A 55 -11.08 -2.17 -10.28
CA ALA A 55 -11.25 -3.62 -10.07
C ALA A 55 -10.30 -4.21 -9.01
N ALA A 56 -9.12 -3.60 -8.84
CA ALA A 56 -8.15 -3.87 -7.78
C ALA A 56 -7.49 -2.55 -7.37
N ARG A 57 -7.10 -2.40 -6.09
CA ARG A 57 -6.52 -1.15 -5.59
C ARG A 57 -5.60 -1.33 -4.40
N THR A 58 -4.36 -0.86 -4.52
CA THR A 58 -3.45 -0.74 -3.39
C THR A 58 -3.73 0.55 -2.63
N THR A 59 -3.94 0.42 -1.32
CA THR A 59 -3.99 1.54 -0.37
C THR A 59 -2.76 1.49 0.51
N ALA A 60 -1.91 2.52 0.44
CA ALA A 60 -0.80 2.74 1.35
C ALA A 60 -1.15 3.84 2.36
N ARG A 61 -0.87 3.60 3.64
CA ARG A 61 -1.05 4.57 4.73
C ARG A 61 0.25 4.74 5.48
N PHE A 62 0.77 5.96 5.47
CA PHE A 62 1.98 6.31 6.20
C PHE A 62 1.66 7.00 7.52
N ARG A 63 2.46 6.72 8.53
CA ARG A 63 2.44 7.43 9.82
C ARG A 63 3.87 7.73 10.23
N TYR A 64 4.09 8.90 10.82
CA TYR A 64 5.36 9.25 11.44
C TYR A 64 5.21 9.41 12.95
N ASN A 65 6.32 9.19 13.65
CA ASN A 65 6.50 9.65 15.02
C ASN A 65 7.79 10.48 15.06
N VAL A 66 7.70 11.71 15.53
CA VAL A 66 8.83 12.64 15.59
C VAL A 66 9.17 12.96 17.03
N THR A 67 10.47 12.94 17.33
CA THR A 67 11.00 13.53 18.57
C THR A 67 11.95 14.65 18.17
N TRP A 68 11.83 15.81 18.80
CA TRP A 68 12.61 16.99 18.45
C TRP A 68 13.87 17.11 19.32
N ASP A 69 15.02 17.22 18.67
CA ASP A 69 16.13 17.99 19.21
C ASP A 69 15.89 19.48 19.01
N HIS A 70 16.53 20.26 19.87
CA HIS A 70 16.51 21.70 19.77
C HIS A 70 17.86 22.29 20.13
N SER A 71 18.13 23.45 19.54
CA SER A 71 19.21 24.33 19.92
C SER A 71 18.70 25.78 19.96
N GLY A 72 19.49 26.68 20.53
CA GLY A 72 19.11 28.07 20.72
C GLY A 72 18.40 28.32 22.05
N GLU A 73 17.72 29.46 22.12
CA GLU A 73 17.12 29.99 23.34
C GLU A 73 15.76 30.65 23.07
N SER A 74 15.12 31.18 24.11
CA SER A 74 13.81 31.84 24.00
C SER A 74 13.84 32.94 22.93
N GLY A 75 12.89 32.90 22.00
CA GLY A 75 12.84 33.82 20.86
C GLY A 75 13.73 33.45 19.67
N SER A 76 14.53 32.37 19.77
CA SER A 76 15.36 31.86 18.68
C SER A 76 15.66 30.37 18.88
N TRP A 77 14.72 29.52 18.46
CA TRP A 77 14.85 28.07 18.51
C TRP A 77 15.11 27.50 17.13
N THR A 78 15.97 26.49 17.04
CA THR A 78 16.07 25.60 15.87
C THR A 78 15.69 24.19 16.30
N LEU A 79 14.78 23.56 15.57
CA LEU A 79 14.25 22.24 15.87
C LEU A 79 14.56 21.27 14.73
N THR A 80 15.14 20.12 15.08
CA THR A 80 15.50 19.05 14.15
C THR A 80 14.99 17.71 14.69
N PRO A 81 14.49 16.79 13.86
CA PRO A 81 14.12 15.46 14.30
C PRO A 81 15.32 14.68 14.82
N ARG A 82 15.10 13.92 15.89
CA ARG A 82 16.06 12.93 16.40
C ARG A 82 16.13 11.74 15.46
N ASP A 83 17.27 11.05 15.50
CA ASP A 83 17.49 9.75 14.86
C ASP A 83 16.50 8.67 15.32
N THR A 84 15.91 8.81 16.51
CA THR A 84 14.83 7.95 17.02
C THR A 84 13.46 8.19 16.37
N SER A 85 13.33 9.17 15.47
CA SER A 85 12.09 9.42 14.73
C SER A 85 11.83 8.30 13.72
N THR A 86 10.57 7.96 13.48
CA THR A 86 10.22 6.79 12.66
C THR A 86 9.13 7.10 11.64
N VAL A 87 9.16 6.35 10.53
CA VAL A 87 8.07 6.28 9.55
C VAL A 87 7.65 4.82 9.39
N THR A 88 6.34 4.60 9.46
CA THR A 88 5.69 3.31 9.25
C THR A 88 4.77 3.38 8.05
N VAL A 89 4.61 2.27 7.35
CA VAL A 89 3.66 2.11 6.25
C VAL A 89 2.79 0.89 6.52
N THR A 90 1.49 1.02 6.26
CA THR A 90 0.56 -0.10 6.19
C THR A 90 -0.02 -0.13 4.79
N LYS A 91 -0.07 -1.32 4.19
CA LYS A 91 -0.54 -1.55 2.83
C LYS A 91 -1.71 -2.54 2.85
N SER A 92 -2.68 -2.34 1.99
CA SER A 92 -3.76 -3.29 1.73
C SER A 92 -4.09 -3.27 0.24
N VAL A 93 -4.43 -4.42 -0.32
CA VAL A 93 -4.81 -4.53 -1.73
C VAL A 93 -6.25 -5.03 -1.80
N ASP A 94 -7.12 -4.25 -2.45
CA ASP A 94 -8.44 -4.72 -2.85
C ASP A 94 -8.28 -5.53 -4.14
N MET A 95 -8.82 -6.75 -4.19
CA MET A 95 -8.70 -7.64 -5.35
C MET A 95 -10.08 -8.23 -5.69
N PRO A 96 -10.40 -8.43 -6.98
CA PRO A 96 -11.69 -8.95 -7.35
C PRO A 96 -11.72 -10.47 -7.12
N VAL A 97 -12.83 -10.95 -6.55
CA VAL A 97 -13.06 -12.39 -6.35
C VAL A 97 -14.29 -12.80 -7.15
N TRP A 98 -14.08 -13.76 -8.05
CA TRP A 98 -15.11 -14.36 -8.88
C TRP A 98 -14.79 -15.83 -9.14
N ARG A 99 -15.83 -16.63 -9.38
CA ARG A 99 -15.71 -18.05 -9.69
C ARG A 99 -16.70 -18.41 -10.80
N ALA A 100 -16.19 -18.57 -12.01
CA ALA A 100 -16.95 -19.09 -13.13
C ALA A 100 -17.34 -20.56 -12.92
N ARG A 101 -18.46 -20.98 -13.51
CA ARG A 101 -18.85 -22.38 -13.62
C ARG A 101 -18.16 -23.09 -14.79
N ASP A 102 -17.89 -22.36 -15.87
CA ASP A 102 -17.08 -22.83 -16.99
C ASP A 102 -15.60 -22.92 -16.55
N PRO A 103 -14.99 -24.11 -16.55
CA PRO A 103 -13.60 -24.29 -16.15
C PRO A 103 -12.60 -23.48 -16.99
N ALA A 104 -12.88 -23.29 -18.29
CA ALA A 104 -11.98 -22.56 -19.18
C ALA A 104 -12.01 -21.06 -18.89
N LEU A 105 -13.20 -20.50 -18.62
CA LEU A 105 -13.37 -19.13 -18.17
C LEU A 105 -12.82 -18.92 -16.75
N GLN A 106 -12.91 -19.92 -15.88
CA GLN A 106 -12.29 -19.90 -14.55
C GLN A 106 -10.77 -19.81 -14.64
N ALA A 107 -10.14 -20.57 -15.54
CA ALA A 107 -8.70 -20.50 -15.79
C ALA A 107 -8.27 -19.14 -16.35
N ALA A 108 -9.02 -18.59 -17.31
CA ALA A 108 -8.76 -17.27 -17.86
C ALA A 108 -8.89 -16.16 -16.80
N TRP A 109 -9.91 -16.24 -15.94
CA TRP A 109 -10.08 -15.32 -14.82
C TRP A 109 -8.91 -15.40 -13.83
N ALA A 110 -8.46 -16.61 -13.47
CA ALA A 110 -7.32 -16.79 -12.57
C ALA A 110 -6.03 -16.17 -13.12
N ALA A 111 -5.81 -16.28 -14.44
CA ALA A 111 -4.69 -15.62 -15.11
C ALA A 111 -4.82 -14.08 -15.04
N GLY A 112 -6.01 -13.54 -15.28
CA GLY A 112 -6.29 -12.10 -15.13
C GLY A 112 -6.06 -11.60 -13.70
N VAL A 113 -6.56 -12.31 -12.68
CA VAL A 113 -6.32 -11.97 -11.26
C VAL A 113 -4.83 -11.99 -10.92
N THR A 114 -4.08 -12.94 -11.48
CA THR A 114 -2.62 -13.01 -11.29
C THR A 114 -1.93 -11.78 -11.88
N ALA A 115 -2.32 -11.36 -13.08
CA ALA A 115 -1.80 -10.17 -13.73
C ALA A 115 -2.14 -8.88 -12.95
N LEU A 116 -3.39 -8.73 -12.49
CA LEU A 116 -3.80 -7.64 -11.58
C LEU A 116 -2.95 -7.62 -10.32
N ARG A 117 -2.74 -8.78 -9.68
CA ARG A 117 -1.96 -8.84 -8.45
C ARG A 117 -0.50 -8.42 -8.67
N ALA A 118 0.07 -8.78 -9.81
CA ALA A 118 1.42 -8.37 -10.21
C ALA A 118 1.51 -6.86 -10.45
N HIS A 119 0.47 -6.24 -11.01
CA HIS A 119 0.34 -4.78 -11.11
C HIS A 119 0.30 -4.14 -9.71
N GLU A 120 -0.58 -4.62 -8.82
CA GLU A 120 -0.69 -4.10 -7.45
C GLU A 120 0.60 -4.27 -6.63
N ALA A 121 1.42 -5.28 -6.93
CA ALA A 121 2.73 -5.44 -6.30
C ALA A 121 3.69 -4.28 -6.65
N GLN A 122 3.52 -3.62 -7.80
CA GLN A 122 4.29 -2.44 -8.18
C GLN A 122 3.90 -1.24 -7.30
N HIS A 123 2.61 -1.01 -7.11
CA HIS A 123 2.10 0.02 -6.19
C HIS A 123 2.61 -0.20 -4.75
N GLU A 124 2.64 -1.46 -4.29
CA GLU A 124 3.21 -1.82 -3.00
C GLU A 124 4.72 -1.56 -2.89
N GLY A 125 5.46 -1.73 -3.99
CA GLY A 125 6.90 -1.45 -4.09
C GLY A 125 7.20 0.06 -4.09
N VAL A 126 6.36 0.86 -4.75
CA VAL A 126 6.39 2.33 -4.64
C VAL A 126 6.20 2.74 -3.18
N ALA A 127 5.21 2.17 -2.49
CA ALA A 127 4.96 2.48 -1.09
C ALA A 127 6.14 2.12 -0.15
N ASP A 128 6.82 0.99 -0.40
CA ASP A 128 8.02 0.60 0.36
C ASP A 128 9.20 1.56 0.13
N THR A 129 9.39 1.99 -1.12
CA THR A 129 10.40 2.99 -1.48
C THR A 129 10.10 4.31 -0.77
N TRP A 130 8.84 4.75 -0.82
CA TRP A 130 8.39 5.99 -0.19
C TRP A 130 8.51 5.97 1.32
N ARG A 131 8.37 4.83 1.99
CA ARG A 131 8.65 4.74 3.43
C ARG A 131 10.07 5.22 3.76
N THR A 132 11.04 4.79 2.96
CA THR A 132 12.45 5.17 3.14
C THR A 132 12.68 6.63 2.78
N THR A 133 12.09 7.10 1.66
CA THR A 133 12.12 8.51 1.25
C THR A 133 11.55 9.44 2.33
N LEU A 134 10.39 9.10 2.87
CA LEU A 134 9.72 9.87 3.92
C LEU A 134 10.53 9.89 5.22
N LEU A 135 11.16 8.78 5.60
CA LEU A 135 12.05 8.76 6.75
C LEU A 135 13.28 9.67 6.53
N GLY A 136 13.89 9.61 5.35
CA GLY A 136 15.01 10.48 4.99
C GLY A 136 14.62 11.96 5.03
N ARG A 137 13.48 12.32 4.43
CA ARG A 137 12.95 13.69 4.47
C ARG A 137 12.60 14.15 5.88
N LEU A 138 12.00 13.28 6.68
CA LEU A 138 11.73 13.55 8.10
C LEU A 138 13.04 13.86 8.84
N LEU A 139 14.05 12.99 8.75
CA LEU A 139 15.31 13.20 9.47
C LEU A 139 16.12 14.40 8.96
N ALA A 140 15.93 14.80 7.70
CA ALA A 140 16.52 16.01 7.12
C ALA A 140 15.72 17.29 7.43
N PHE A 141 14.50 17.18 7.96
CA PHE A 141 13.67 18.34 8.25
C PHE A 141 14.32 19.20 9.33
N SER A 142 14.27 20.51 9.14
CA SER A 142 14.74 21.47 10.12
C SER A 142 13.88 22.72 10.01
N THR A 143 13.57 23.33 11.15
CA THR A 143 12.82 24.57 11.19
C THR A 143 13.31 25.47 12.30
N SER A 144 13.10 26.77 12.12
CA SER A 144 13.42 27.79 13.13
C SER A 144 12.15 28.46 13.60
N SER A 145 12.11 28.84 14.88
CA SER A 145 10.97 29.47 15.53
C SER A 145 11.44 30.63 16.40
N SER A 146 10.67 31.72 16.38
CA SER A 146 10.85 32.87 17.27
C SER A 146 9.97 32.80 18.52
N ALA A 147 9.40 31.63 18.81
CA ALA A 147 8.48 31.48 19.94
C ALA A 147 9.17 31.75 21.29
N ALA A 148 8.43 32.40 22.20
CA ALA A 148 8.94 32.71 23.54
C ALA A 148 9.23 31.46 24.39
N THR A 149 8.66 30.30 24.06
CA THR A 149 8.89 29.05 24.80
C THR A 149 9.21 27.89 23.86
N LEU A 150 10.00 26.93 24.33
CA LEU A 150 10.31 25.71 23.58
C LEU A 150 9.05 24.90 23.23
N GLN A 151 8.04 24.89 24.10
CA GLN A 151 6.79 24.16 23.82
C GLN A 151 6.03 24.80 22.64
N ALA A 152 5.96 26.13 22.60
CA ALA A 152 5.36 26.83 21.45
C ALA A 152 6.17 26.58 20.17
N ALA A 153 7.49 26.63 20.24
CA ALA A 153 8.36 26.30 19.11
C ALA A 153 8.15 24.86 18.59
N ARG A 154 7.95 23.88 19.49
CA ARG A 154 7.61 22.50 19.11
C ARG A 154 6.23 22.39 18.44
N ASN A 155 5.24 23.14 18.90
CA ASN A 155 3.92 23.16 18.28
C ASN A 155 3.98 23.76 16.86
N GLU A 156 4.75 24.83 16.67
CA GLU A 156 5.03 25.42 15.36
C GLU A 156 5.76 24.42 14.45
N ALA A 157 6.80 23.75 14.96
CA ALA A 157 7.53 22.74 14.20
C ALA A 157 6.66 21.55 13.80
N ASN A 158 5.79 21.05 14.68
CA ASN A 158 4.82 20.01 14.34
C ASN A 158 3.85 20.48 13.24
N THR A 159 3.41 21.74 13.28
CA THR A 159 2.53 22.31 12.26
C THR A 159 3.24 22.39 10.91
N ALA A 160 4.48 22.90 10.89
CA ALA A 160 5.29 22.97 9.68
C ALA A 160 5.58 21.58 9.10
N LEU A 161 5.98 20.62 9.94
CA LEU A 161 6.21 19.24 9.51
C LEU A 161 4.94 18.58 8.97
N ALA A 162 3.77 18.84 9.57
CA ALA A 162 2.50 18.32 9.08
C ALA A 162 2.15 18.85 7.67
N ALA A 163 2.48 20.12 7.37
CA ALA A 163 2.30 20.69 6.04
C ALA A 163 3.22 20.03 5.00
N GLU A 164 4.52 19.93 5.31
CA GLU A 164 5.49 19.21 4.47
C GLU A 164 5.08 17.77 4.22
N TRP A 165 4.61 17.08 5.27
CA TRP A 165 4.14 15.71 5.15
C TRP A 165 3.02 15.54 4.13
N GLN A 166 2.06 16.48 4.04
CA GLN A 166 1.01 16.42 3.03
C GLN A 166 1.56 16.60 1.61
N THR A 167 2.53 17.49 1.43
CA THR A 167 3.22 17.65 0.13
C THR A 167 3.89 16.35 -0.28
N TRP A 168 4.63 15.70 0.63
CA TRP A 168 5.32 14.45 0.33
C TRP A 168 4.33 13.30 0.06
N LEU A 169 3.18 13.27 0.74
CA LEU A 169 2.12 12.31 0.44
C LEU A 169 1.47 12.54 -0.94
N ALA A 170 1.36 13.80 -1.38
CA ALA A 170 0.86 14.12 -2.70
C ALA A 170 1.84 13.68 -3.80
N GLU A 171 3.14 13.83 -3.58
CA GLU A 171 4.17 13.29 -4.49
C GLU A 171 4.12 11.76 -4.58
N HIS A 172 4.01 11.07 -3.43
CA HIS A 172 3.75 9.62 -3.42
C HIS A 172 2.51 9.27 -4.22
N GLN A 173 1.41 10.00 -4.05
CA GLN A 173 0.18 9.75 -4.79
C GLN A 173 0.35 9.98 -6.30
N ALA A 174 1.13 10.98 -6.71
CA ALA A 174 1.44 11.21 -8.11
C ALA A 174 2.24 10.05 -8.71
N GLU A 175 3.20 9.49 -7.97
CA GLU A 175 3.94 8.29 -8.42
C GLU A 175 3.07 7.05 -8.47
N GLN A 176 2.18 6.85 -7.49
CA GLN A 176 1.17 5.78 -7.53
C GLN A 176 0.32 5.90 -8.80
N SER A 177 -0.18 7.10 -9.10
CA SER A 177 -0.99 7.37 -10.28
C SER A 177 -0.24 7.27 -11.60
N ALA A 178 1.10 7.36 -11.61
CA ALA A 178 1.91 7.21 -12.82
C ALA A 178 2.07 5.75 -13.26
N LEU A 179 1.77 4.78 -12.39
CA LEU A 179 1.70 3.37 -12.77
C LEU A 179 0.43 3.07 -13.60
N ASP A 180 -0.51 4.00 -13.62
CA ASP A 180 -1.77 3.90 -14.32
C ASP A 180 -1.77 4.82 -15.57
N PRO A 181 -2.42 4.42 -16.69
CA PRO A 181 -3.37 3.32 -16.80
C PRO A 181 -2.77 1.93 -17.09
N TYR A 182 -3.06 0.94 -16.25
CA TYR A 182 -3.00 -0.51 -16.49
C TYR A 182 -4.36 -1.15 -16.86
N SER A 183 -4.38 -2.02 -17.87
CA SER A 183 -5.57 -2.82 -18.24
C SER A 183 -5.22 -4.30 -18.31
N VAL A 184 -5.91 -5.12 -17.54
CA VAL A 184 -5.77 -6.57 -17.59
C VAL A 184 -6.61 -7.16 -18.72
N VAL A 185 -6.08 -8.17 -19.40
CA VAL A 185 -6.81 -8.94 -20.42
C VAL A 185 -7.14 -10.33 -19.86
N VAL A 186 -8.42 -10.68 -19.82
CA VAL A 186 -8.87 -12.05 -19.59
C VAL A 186 -9.08 -12.71 -20.95
N ALA A 187 -8.31 -13.75 -21.24
CA ALA A 187 -8.40 -14.44 -22.52
C ALA A 187 -9.79 -15.06 -22.71
N ASN A 188 -10.34 -14.98 -23.93
CA ASN A 188 -11.55 -15.74 -24.26
C ASN A 188 -11.17 -17.23 -24.31
N PRO A 189 -11.78 -18.10 -23.49
CA PRO A 189 -11.52 -19.53 -23.58
C PRO A 189 -11.87 -20.03 -24.99
N GLN A 190 -10.91 -20.67 -25.66
CA GLN A 190 -11.17 -21.29 -26.95
C GLN A 190 -12.19 -22.42 -26.76
N ALA A 191 -13.17 -22.51 -27.67
CA ALA A 191 -14.08 -23.64 -27.70
C ALA A 191 -13.25 -24.94 -27.78
N PRO A 192 -13.61 -26.00 -27.02
CA PRO A 192 -12.95 -27.28 -27.17
C PRO A 192 -13.04 -27.71 -28.65
N PRO A 193 -11.99 -28.32 -29.21
CA PRO A 193 -12.02 -28.78 -30.59
C PRO A 193 -13.25 -29.66 -30.80
N ALA A 194 -13.98 -29.43 -31.89
CA ALA A 194 -15.11 -30.26 -32.24
C ALA A 194 -14.65 -31.73 -32.27
N THR A 195 -15.24 -32.57 -31.42
CA THR A 195 -15.06 -34.02 -31.53
C THR A 195 -15.54 -34.46 -32.92
N PRO A 196 -14.72 -35.22 -33.66
CA PRO A 196 -15.05 -35.68 -35.01
C PRO A 196 -16.27 -36.60 -35.04
#